data_AF-A0AA36IR93-F1
#
_entry.id   AF-A0AA36IR93-F1
#
_cell.length_a   1.000
_cell.length_b   1.000
_cell.length_c   1.000
_cell.angle_alpha   90.00
_cell.angle_beta   90.00
_cell.angle_gamma   90.00
#
_symmetry.space_group_name_H-M   'P 1'
#
loop_
_entity.id
_entity.type
_entity.pdbx_description
1 polymer ?
#
loop_
_entity_poly.entity_id
_entity_poly.type
_entity_poly.pdbx_seq_one_letter_code
_entity_poly.pdbx_strand_id
1 'polypeptide(L)'
;MPPRPVKREDELDKLLRDLPAMGAWIWSQPWLIDDDTKVAKRVAWLNKFGHLAQPIDWPEVADLLDSLKVPQAMVLLQELEMQGNKVADPTDFIKRAVAVAQVGGDEIEPAGSAVTARIAELNESGTLAAPIDITVGEDLARLPESDALELLQEVASRGAGVKNPTGAIRFKLKARLAVLDDSKILKRSRPAVASAFASKKAKVQQEKPVTPLQAVQQANRAGSIFEAKKEEEEEQELPEPEQEHEHQEAVDEWWAEEEVVTEDYSEKAEEMDALDQDWFDWAAADEPVKKPRTSAAELGLQALPLPRKKEARAAPRVVGGLTGYRQLVPARATAQRSYEGVKQEPESSVQKPAPVSGASSRLPITPQEKMSQVRNYAWKRKLQLNEESLKGLARLPFYRAKDLIEEVILGGRKRQGVNNPSRYIINAVQKLSVGLVPQGIAMELAVSLGVVLNNDALDELASIPRQESHGIIRELARNPALRGDPMQYIQQEVSKCRDQMDDGTDARAGKHE
;
A
#
# COMPACT_ATOMS: atom_id res chain seq x y z
N MET A 1 7.14 29.25 47.49
CA MET A 1 7.79 29.53 46.19
C MET A 1 6.84 29.07 45.09
N PRO A 2 6.41 29.95 44.18
CA PRO A 2 5.60 29.53 43.04
C PRO A 2 6.45 28.64 42.10
N PRO A 3 5.85 27.64 41.43
CA PRO A 3 6.55 26.78 40.48
C PRO A 3 7.03 27.63 39.29
N ARG A 4 8.29 27.43 38.90
CA ARG A 4 8.87 28.12 37.74
C ARG A 4 8.13 27.65 36.47
N PRO A 5 7.78 28.57 35.55
CA PRO A 5 7.22 28.19 34.26
C PRO A 5 8.25 27.34 33.51
N VAL A 6 7.86 26.13 33.14
CA VAL A 6 8.66 25.23 32.30
C VAL A 6 8.68 25.85 30.90
N LYS A 7 9.88 26.07 30.35
CA LYS A 7 10.05 26.66 29.02
C LYS A 7 9.54 25.66 27.99
N ARG A 8 8.56 26.05 27.16
CA ARG A 8 8.01 25.21 26.07
C ARG A 8 9.08 24.70 25.09
N GLU A 9 10.20 25.41 24.99
CA GLU A 9 11.35 25.06 24.15
C GLU A 9 11.97 23.70 24.54
N ASP A 10 12.05 23.39 25.84
CA ASP A 10 12.71 22.17 26.31
C ASP A 10 11.89 20.88 26.02
N GLU A 11 10.56 20.99 25.99
CA GLU A 11 9.69 19.87 25.59
C GLU A 11 9.74 19.61 24.09
N LEU A 12 9.82 20.68 23.29
CA LEU A 12 9.95 20.60 21.84
C LEU A 12 11.26 19.93 21.44
N ASP A 13 12.38 20.31 22.08
CA ASP A 13 13.69 19.71 21.84
C ASP A 13 13.78 18.23 22.23
N LYS A 14 13.05 17.84 23.28
CA LYS A 14 12.97 16.45 23.70
C LYS A 14 12.15 15.62 22.71
N LEU A 15 11.02 16.14 22.24
CA LEU A 15 10.21 15.52 21.19
C LEU A 15 10.93 15.48 19.83
N LEU A 16 11.81 16.46 19.55
CA LEU A 16 12.57 16.58 18.31
C LEU A 16 13.71 15.56 18.17
N ARG A 17 14.19 14.96 19.27
CA ARG A 17 15.26 13.94 19.26
C ARG A 17 14.78 12.54 18.88
N ASP A 18 13.51 12.22 19.16
CA ASP A 18 12.94 10.88 18.94
C ASP A 18 12.28 10.71 17.55
N LEU A 19 12.26 11.77 16.73
CA LEU A 19 11.62 11.82 15.40
C LEU A 19 12.19 10.89 14.30
N PRO A 20 13.49 10.52 14.23
CA PRO A 20 14.02 9.75 13.10
C PRO A 20 13.35 8.37 12.93
N ALA A 21 12.85 7.77 14.01
CA ALA A 21 12.20 6.46 13.99
C ALA A 21 10.67 6.51 13.71
N MET A 22 10.06 7.70 13.69
CA MET A 22 8.60 7.87 13.61
C MET A 22 8.11 8.59 12.34
N GLY A 23 9.01 8.86 11.40
CA GLY A 23 8.80 9.75 10.24
C GLY A 23 7.64 9.39 9.30
N ALA A 24 7.10 8.17 9.34
CA ALA A 24 5.92 7.78 8.56
C ALA A 24 4.62 7.70 9.39
N TRP A 25 4.71 7.56 10.71
CA TRP A 25 3.53 7.29 11.56
C TRP A 25 2.93 8.56 12.18
N ILE A 26 3.75 9.59 12.47
CA ILE A 26 3.27 10.84 13.09
C ILE A 26 2.38 11.64 12.14
N TRP A 27 2.63 11.60 10.83
CA TRP A 27 1.78 12.27 9.82
C TRP A 27 0.41 11.61 9.63
N SER A 28 0.22 10.40 10.19
CA SER A 28 -1.00 9.60 10.02
C SER A 28 -2.02 9.70 11.17
N GLN A 29 -1.81 10.60 12.14
CA GLN A 29 -2.73 10.87 13.25
C GLN A 29 -3.24 12.33 13.20
N PRO A 30 -4.25 12.65 12.37
CA PRO A 30 -4.63 14.03 12.07
C PRO A 30 -5.28 14.82 13.22
N TRP A 31 -5.79 14.15 14.26
CA TRP A 31 -6.77 14.73 15.20
C TRP A 31 -6.21 15.24 16.53
N LEU A 32 -4.91 15.10 16.82
CA LEU A 32 -4.37 15.41 18.17
C LEU A 32 -3.27 16.45 18.19
N ILE A 33 -2.82 16.94 17.04
CA ILE A 33 -1.72 17.90 16.96
C ILE A 33 -2.30 19.19 16.39
N ASP A 34 -2.08 20.30 17.10
CA ASP A 34 -2.44 21.63 16.62
C ASP A 34 -1.83 21.85 15.24
N ASP A 35 -2.61 22.49 14.39
CA ASP A 35 -2.34 22.64 12.97
C ASP A 35 -1.00 23.38 12.72
N ASP A 36 -0.71 24.42 13.51
CA ASP A 36 0.57 25.15 13.51
C ASP A 36 1.74 24.25 13.91
N THR A 37 1.51 23.36 14.89
CA THR A 37 2.53 22.43 15.36
C THR A 37 2.88 21.39 14.29
N LYS A 38 1.94 21.04 13.40
CA LYS A 38 2.22 20.15 12.26
C LYS A 38 3.13 20.83 11.26
N VAL A 39 2.85 22.09 10.91
CA VAL A 39 3.66 22.87 9.96
C VAL A 39 5.06 23.12 10.53
N ALA A 40 5.17 23.53 11.80
CA ALA A 40 6.45 23.73 12.48
C ALA A 40 7.32 22.46 12.50
N LYS A 41 6.71 21.30 12.80
CA LYS A 41 7.41 20.01 12.77
C LYS A 41 7.88 19.65 11.36
N ARG A 42 7.10 20.00 10.33
CA ARG A 42 7.47 19.73 8.94
C ARG A 42 8.66 20.57 8.50
N VAL A 43 8.67 21.85 8.84
CA VAL A 43 9.82 22.74 8.58
C VAL A 43 11.06 22.27 9.34
N ALA A 44 10.93 21.92 10.62
CA ALA A 44 12.04 21.38 11.40
C ALA A 44 12.60 20.07 10.82
N TRP A 45 11.73 19.22 10.25
CA TRP A 45 12.15 18.01 9.54
C TRP A 45 12.88 18.34 8.24
N LEU A 46 12.37 19.27 7.43
CA LEU A 46 13.02 19.70 6.18
C LEU A 46 14.40 20.31 6.43
N ASN A 47 14.57 21.10 7.49
CA ASN A 47 15.87 21.64 7.89
C ASN A 47 16.89 20.55 8.26
N LYS A 48 16.43 19.37 8.70
CA LYS A 48 17.31 18.25 9.09
C LYS A 48 17.54 17.26 7.94
N PHE A 49 16.52 16.98 7.13
CA PHE A 49 16.51 15.86 6.18
C PHE A 49 16.19 16.27 4.73
N GLY A 50 15.71 17.49 4.49
CA GLY A 50 15.26 17.95 3.18
C GLY A 50 16.38 18.33 2.21
N HIS A 51 17.66 18.17 2.60
CA HIS A 51 18.83 18.52 1.78
C HIS A 51 18.80 19.94 1.18
N LEU A 52 18.17 20.89 1.88
CA LEU A 52 18.07 22.28 1.44
C LEU A 52 19.46 22.94 1.40
N ALA A 53 19.65 23.88 0.48
CA ALA A 53 20.90 24.63 0.36
C ALA A 53 21.22 25.45 1.63
N GLN A 54 20.18 25.95 2.30
CA GLN A 54 20.24 26.65 3.58
C GLN A 54 19.09 26.20 4.48
N PRO A 55 19.21 26.28 5.82
CA PRO A 55 18.09 26.03 6.70
C PRO A 55 17.03 27.13 6.57
N ILE A 56 15.75 26.75 6.64
CA ILE A 56 14.60 27.66 6.68
C ILE A 56 14.56 28.39 8.02
N ASP A 57 14.47 29.72 7.99
CA ASP A 57 14.36 30.57 9.18
C ASP A 57 12.91 30.64 9.68
N TRP A 58 12.55 29.76 10.62
CA TRP A 58 11.17 29.58 11.09
C TRP A 58 10.46 30.87 11.55
N PRO A 59 11.07 31.75 12.38
CA PRO A 59 10.46 33.02 12.79
C PRO A 59 9.98 33.90 11.63
N GLU A 60 10.68 33.90 10.49
CA GLU A 60 10.30 34.75 9.35
C GLU A 60 9.16 34.16 8.51
N VAL A 61 9.01 32.84 8.50
CA VAL A 61 7.98 32.15 7.71
C VAL A 61 6.79 31.67 8.52
N ALA A 62 6.87 31.64 9.86
CA ALA A 62 5.81 31.15 10.74
C ALA A 62 4.50 31.92 10.50
N ASP A 63 4.52 33.24 10.62
CA ASP A 63 3.33 34.09 10.44
C ASP A 63 2.77 34.02 9.01
N LEU A 64 3.65 33.86 8.01
CA LEU A 64 3.26 33.72 6.60
C LEU A 64 2.58 32.39 6.34
N LEU A 65 3.10 31.29 6.90
CA LEU A 65 2.50 29.97 6.77
C LEU A 65 1.21 29.83 7.58
N ASP A 66 1.09 30.54 8.71
CA ASP A 66 -0.11 30.59 9.54
C ASP A 66 -1.27 31.33 8.84
N SER A 67 -0.95 32.28 7.96
CA SER A 67 -1.95 32.93 7.11
C SER A 67 -2.59 32.00 6.06
N LEU A 68 -1.98 30.85 5.78
CA LEU A 68 -2.48 29.84 4.86
C LEU A 68 -3.22 28.72 5.60
N LYS A 69 -4.18 28.08 4.95
CA LYS A 69 -4.76 26.84 5.50
C LYS A 69 -3.68 25.76 5.54
N VAL A 70 -3.62 24.94 6.60
CA VAL A 70 -2.61 23.86 6.74
C VAL A 70 -2.40 23.00 5.50
N PRO A 71 -3.45 22.55 4.77
CA PRO A 71 -3.24 21.78 3.55
C PRO A 71 -2.41 22.52 2.50
N GLN A 72 -2.64 23.83 2.32
CA GLN A 72 -1.91 24.67 1.38
C GLN A 72 -0.45 24.86 1.80
N ALA A 73 -0.22 25.13 3.09
CA ALA A 73 1.13 25.21 3.64
C ALA A 73 1.90 23.89 3.44
N MET A 74 1.25 22.74 3.63
CA MET A 74 1.86 21.42 3.45
C MET A 74 2.21 21.13 1.99
N VAL A 75 1.37 21.52 1.03
CA VAL A 75 1.66 21.40 -0.41
C VAL A 75 2.86 22.27 -0.79
N LEU A 76 2.91 23.50 -0.29
CA LEU A 76 4.03 24.43 -0.54
C LEU A 76 5.34 23.87 0.03
N LEU A 77 5.32 23.32 1.25
CA LEU A 77 6.48 22.66 1.85
C LEU A 77 6.89 21.37 1.13
N GLN A 78 5.94 20.65 0.52
CA GLN A 78 6.23 19.49 -0.30
C GLN A 78 6.87 19.89 -1.64
N GLU A 79 6.42 20.97 -2.26
CA GLU A 79 7.04 21.54 -3.46
C GLU A 79 8.50 21.94 -3.18
N LEU A 80 8.74 22.59 -2.03
CA LEU A 80 10.10 22.94 -1.61
C LEU A 80 10.99 21.69 -1.43
N GLU A 81 10.45 20.59 -0.89
CA GLU A 81 11.18 19.32 -0.77
C GLU A 81 11.54 18.73 -2.14
N MET A 82 10.62 18.78 -3.11
CA MET A 82 10.87 18.27 -4.46
C MET A 82 11.91 19.09 -5.21
N GLN A 83 11.96 20.40 -4.98
CA GLN A 83 12.98 21.26 -5.56
C GLN A 83 14.33 21.10 -4.85
N GLY A 84 14.31 20.82 -3.54
CA GLY A 84 15.48 20.48 -2.72
C GLY A 84 16.65 21.44 -2.94
N ASN A 85 17.77 20.91 -3.42
CA ASN A 85 19.02 21.63 -3.61
C ASN A 85 18.99 22.67 -4.75
N LYS A 86 17.93 22.73 -5.56
CA LYS A 86 17.82 23.71 -6.67
C LYS A 86 17.46 25.11 -6.18
N VAL A 87 16.86 25.22 -5.00
CA VAL A 87 16.47 26.50 -4.41
C VAL A 87 17.63 27.04 -3.60
N ALA A 88 18.19 28.18 -4.03
CA ALA A 88 19.31 28.82 -3.33
C ALA A 88 18.93 29.27 -1.91
N ASP A 89 17.78 29.93 -1.79
CA ASP A 89 17.27 30.46 -0.52
C ASP A 89 15.82 29.97 -0.29
N PRO A 90 15.62 28.93 0.56
CA PRO A 90 14.30 28.33 0.76
C PRO A 90 13.32 29.26 1.50
N THR A 91 13.82 30.12 2.38
CA THR A 91 13.00 31.13 3.08
C THR A 91 12.36 32.11 2.08
N ASP A 92 13.12 32.59 1.10
CA ASP A 92 12.62 33.50 0.05
C ASP A 92 11.70 32.81 -0.95
N PHE A 93 11.88 31.50 -1.16
CA PHE A 93 10.93 30.70 -1.93
C PHE A 93 9.57 30.65 -1.23
N ILE A 94 9.54 30.35 0.08
CA ILE A 94 8.29 30.32 0.85
C ILE A 94 7.61 31.69 0.84
N LYS A 95 8.36 32.77 1.09
CA LYS A 95 7.81 34.15 1.06
C LYS A 95 7.15 34.47 -0.29
N ARG A 96 7.81 34.15 -1.41
CA ARG A 96 7.27 34.36 -2.75
C ARG A 96 6.05 33.50 -3.03
N ALA A 97 6.08 32.22 -2.66
CA ALA A 97 4.97 31.31 -2.89
C ALA A 97 3.73 31.68 -2.05
N VAL A 98 3.92 32.10 -0.80
CA VAL A 98 2.82 32.63 0.05
C VAL A 98 2.26 33.92 -0.54
N ALA A 99 3.11 34.85 -1.01
CA ALA A 99 2.65 36.08 -1.64
C ALA A 99 1.81 35.80 -2.91
N VAL A 100 2.21 34.83 -3.73
CA VAL A 100 1.43 34.39 -4.89
C VAL A 100 0.10 33.79 -4.46
N ALA A 101 0.08 32.93 -3.44
CA ALA A 101 -1.13 32.31 -2.91
C ALA A 101 -2.11 33.33 -2.27
N GLN A 102 -1.59 34.40 -1.67
CA GLN A 102 -2.41 35.47 -1.09
C GLN A 102 -2.97 36.43 -2.15
N VAL A 103 -2.19 36.74 -3.19
CA VAL A 103 -2.63 37.63 -4.27
C VAL A 103 -3.64 36.93 -5.19
N GLY A 104 -3.51 35.62 -5.38
CA GLY A 104 -4.50 34.77 -6.04
C GLY A 104 -5.69 34.41 -5.14
N GLY A 105 -6.14 35.34 -4.29
CA GLY A 105 -7.20 35.13 -3.32
C GLY A 105 -8.42 34.42 -3.93
N ASP A 106 -8.78 33.32 -3.29
CA ASP A 106 -9.69 32.23 -3.72
C ASP A 106 -9.04 31.16 -4.59
N GLU A 107 -8.85 30.01 -3.95
CA GLU A 107 -8.53 28.72 -4.56
C GLU A 107 -7.13 28.65 -5.21
N ILE A 108 -6.18 28.05 -4.49
CA ILE A 108 -5.05 27.38 -5.15
C ILE A 108 -5.68 26.22 -5.93
N GLU A 109 -6.22 26.54 -7.10
CA GLU A 109 -6.74 25.61 -8.09
C GLU A 109 -5.59 24.67 -8.45
N PRO A 110 -5.68 23.38 -8.10
CA PRO A 110 -4.55 22.47 -8.07
C PRO A 110 -4.08 22.14 -9.49
N ALA A 111 -3.09 22.85 -10.05
CA ALA A 111 -2.45 22.60 -11.36
C ALA A 111 -3.40 22.31 -12.55
N GLY A 112 -4.69 22.50 -12.37
CA GLY A 112 -5.75 22.12 -13.28
C GLY A 112 -6.34 23.32 -13.99
N SER A 113 -6.01 24.55 -13.60
CA SER A 113 -6.65 25.77 -14.10
C SER A 113 -6.67 25.88 -15.63
N ALA A 114 -5.57 25.58 -16.32
CA ALA A 114 -5.54 25.63 -17.78
C ALA A 114 -6.38 24.51 -18.42
N VAL A 115 -6.35 23.32 -17.82
CA VAL A 115 -7.09 22.14 -18.29
C VAL A 115 -8.59 22.29 -18.01
N THR A 116 -8.98 22.79 -16.84
CA THR A 116 -10.37 23.05 -16.44
C THR A 116 -10.95 24.22 -17.21
N ALA A 117 -10.18 25.30 -17.44
CA ALA A 117 -10.56 26.40 -18.32
C ALA A 117 -10.79 25.91 -19.76
N ARG A 118 -9.91 25.03 -20.27
CA ARG A 118 -10.07 24.45 -21.61
C ARG A 118 -11.29 23.54 -21.70
N ILE A 119 -11.59 22.75 -20.66
CA ILE A 119 -12.81 21.94 -20.60
C ILE A 119 -14.06 22.82 -20.59
N ALA A 120 -14.06 23.90 -19.80
CA ALA A 120 -15.16 24.86 -19.76
C ALA A 120 -15.38 25.53 -21.14
N GLU A 121 -14.31 25.97 -21.79
CA GLU A 121 -14.35 26.55 -23.15
C GLU A 121 -14.93 25.54 -24.17
N LEU A 122 -14.50 24.27 -24.12
CA LEU A 122 -15.03 23.23 -25.01
C LEU A 122 -16.51 22.93 -24.75
N ASN A 123 -16.93 22.92 -23.49
CA ASN A 123 -18.33 22.73 -23.12
C ASN A 123 -19.21 23.92 -23.53
N GLU A 124 -18.68 25.15 -23.46
CA GLU A 124 -19.39 26.37 -23.88
C GLU A 124 -19.45 26.52 -25.40
N SER A 125 -18.41 26.07 -26.12
CA SER A 125 -18.35 26.15 -27.59
C SER A 125 -19.42 25.33 -28.30
N GLY A 126 -20.02 24.34 -27.62
CA GLY A 126 -21.06 23.47 -28.19
C GLY A 126 -20.59 22.56 -29.32
N THR A 127 -19.28 22.40 -29.53
CA THR A 127 -18.73 21.58 -30.63
C THR A 127 -18.78 20.07 -30.35
N LEU A 128 -19.03 19.68 -29.10
CA LEU A 128 -19.04 18.29 -28.65
C LEU A 128 -20.47 17.74 -28.61
N ALA A 129 -20.62 16.44 -28.89
CA ALA A 129 -21.93 15.78 -28.85
C ALA A 129 -22.57 15.73 -27.44
N ALA A 130 -21.73 15.78 -26.39
CA ALA A 130 -22.15 15.89 -24.99
C ALA A 130 -21.10 16.71 -24.21
N PRO A 131 -21.49 17.40 -23.12
CA PRO A 131 -20.53 18.10 -22.28
C PRO A 131 -19.56 17.12 -21.60
N ILE A 132 -18.31 17.53 -21.48
CA ILE A 132 -17.27 16.82 -20.74
C ILE A 132 -17.55 16.98 -19.24
N ASP A 133 -17.51 15.86 -18.51
CA ASP A 133 -17.71 15.83 -17.06
C ASP A 133 -16.50 16.45 -16.32
N ILE A 134 -16.77 17.27 -15.30
CA ILE A 134 -15.75 17.95 -14.50
C ILE A 134 -14.86 16.97 -13.74
N THR A 135 -15.35 15.77 -13.45
CA THR A 135 -14.59 14.71 -12.77
C THR A 135 -13.35 14.26 -13.57
N VAL A 136 -13.34 14.48 -14.89
CA VAL A 136 -12.18 14.18 -15.74
C VAL A 136 -11.01 15.12 -15.45
N GLY A 137 -11.27 16.32 -14.90
CA GLY A 137 -10.23 17.29 -14.54
C GLY A 137 -9.25 16.72 -13.49
N GLU A 138 -9.76 15.99 -12.49
CA GLU A 138 -8.91 15.37 -11.46
C GLU A 138 -8.03 14.26 -12.03
N ASP A 139 -8.55 13.49 -13.00
CA ASP A 139 -7.78 12.46 -13.69
C ASP A 139 -6.71 13.08 -14.61
N LEU A 140 -7.05 14.15 -15.33
CA LEU A 140 -6.11 14.89 -16.20
C LEU A 140 -4.99 15.58 -15.43
N ALA A 141 -5.26 16.02 -14.19
CA ALA A 141 -4.24 16.61 -13.31
C ALA A 141 -3.09 15.63 -12.96
N ARG A 142 -3.26 14.32 -13.23
CA ARG A 142 -2.18 13.32 -13.06
C ARG A 142 -1.21 13.28 -14.23
N LEU A 143 -1.58 13.85 -15.37
CA LEU A 143 -0.72 13.97 -16.55
C LEU A 143 0.03 15.30 -16.54
N PRO A 144 1.18 15.37 -17.22
CA PRO A 144 1.78 16.66 -17.56
C PRO A 144 0.77 17.53 -18.30
N GLU A 145 0.72 18.83 -17.97
CA GLU A 145 -0.24 19.78 -18.53
C GLU A 145 -0.23 19.78 -20.07
N SER A 146 0.95 19.65 -20.69
CA SER A 146 1.10 19.54 -22.15
C SER A 146 0.30 18.39 -22.75
N ASP A 147 0.37 17.22 -22.13
CA ASP A 147 -0.24 15.99 -22.64
C ASP A 147 -1.76 16.01 -22.40
N ALA A 148 -2.18 16.62 -21.28
CA ALA A 148 -3.59 16.84 -20.97
C ALA A 148 -4.25 17.79 -22.00
N LEU A 149 -3.58 18.90 -22.33
CA LEU A 149 -4.05 19.84 -23.36
C LEU A 149 -4.05 19.21 -24.76
N GLU A 150 -3.05 18.39 -25.10
CA GLU A 150 -3.00 17.65 -26.37
C GLU A 150 -4.19 16.68 -26.49
N LEU A 151 -4.51 15.94 -25.43
CA LEU A 151 -5.67 15.04 -25.39
C LEU A 151 -7.00 15.80 -25.57
N LEU A 152 -7.16 16.94 -24.88
CA LEU A 152 -8.34 17.79 -25.04
C LEU A 152 -8.45 18.36 -26.45
N GLN A 153 -7.32 18.78 -27.05
CA GLN A 153 -7.27 19.28 -28.42
C GLN A 153 -7.63 18.19 -29.44
N GLU A 154 -7.21 16.94 -29.21
CA GLU A 154 -7.56 15.82 -30.09
C GLU A 154 -9.06 15.53 -30.04
N VAL A 155 -9.67 15.53 -28.84
CA VAL A 155 -11.12 15.35 -28.68
C VAL A 155 -11.89 16.51 -29.32
N ALA A 156 -11.41 17.74 -29.15
CA ALA A 156 -11.97 18.91 -29.81
C ALA A 156 -11.91 18.81 -31.34
N SER A 157 -10.80 18.30 -31.90
CA SER A 157 -10.61 18.13 -33.34
C SER A 157 -11.56 17.10 -33.96
N ARG A 158 -11.97 16.08 -33.19
CA ARG A 158 -12.96 15.09 -33.61
C ARG A 158 -14.40 15.62 -33.52
N GLY A 159 -14.61 16.69 -32.75
CA GLY A 159 -15.88 17.41 -32.62
C GLY A 159 -17.07 16.51 -32.29
N ALA A 160 -18.16 16.67 -33.05
CA ALA A 160 -19.39 15.89 -32.88
C ALA A 160 -19.27 14.39 -33.23
N GLY A 161 -18.15 13.95 -33.82
CA GLY A 161 -17.93 12.54 -34.15
C GLY A 161 -17.76 11.61 -32.94
N VAL A 162 -17.52 12.17 -31.75
CA VAL A 162 -17.35 11.39 -30.52
C VAL A 162 -18.64 11.42 -29.70
N LYS A 163 -19.41 10.32 -29.71
CA LYS A 163 -20.69 10.19 -28.99
C LYS A 163 -20.56 10.47 -27.47
N ASN A 164 -19.43 10.11 -26.86
CA ASN A 164 -19.15 10.34 -25.45
C ASN A 164 -17.69 10.83 -25.25
N PRO A 165 -17.47 12.16 -25.22
CA PRO A 165 -16.11 12.72 -25.12
C PRO A 165 -15.45 12.39 -23.78
N THR A 166 -16.21 12.39 -22.68
CA THR A 166 -15.76 11.98 -21.34
C THR A 166 -15.16 10.56 -21.35
N GLY A 167 -15.85 9.62 -21.99
CA GLY A 167 -15.37 8.24 -22.12
C GLY A 167 -14.09 8.14 -22.96
N ALA A 168 -14.03 8.86 -24.08
CA ALA A 168 -12.85 8.88 -24.95
C ALA A 168 -11.61 9.45 -24.25
N ILE A 169 -11.77 10.52 -23.46
CA ILE A 169 -10.68 11.10 -22.67
C ILE A 169 -10.17 10.10 -21.63
N ARG A 170 -11.07 9.48 -20.83
CA ARG A 170 -10.67 8.51 -19.80
C ARG A 170 -9.95 7.29 -20.39
N PHE A 171 -10.41 6.80 -21.54
CA PHE A 171 -9.77 5.67 -22.22
C PHE A 171 -8.33 6.01 -22.63
N LYS A 172 -8.11 7.16 -23.26
CA LYS A 172 -6.77 7.61 -23.68
C LYS A 172 -5.87 7.97 -22.52
N LEU A 173 -6.44 8.58 -21.48
CA LEU A 173 -5.72 8.91 -20.26
C LEU A 173 -5.16 7.64 -19.60
N LYS A 174 -5.96 6.56 -19.55
CA LYS A 174 -5.50 5.26 -19.05
C LYS A 174 -4.33 4.70 -19.87
N ALA A 175 -4.37 4.82 -21.19
CA ALA A 175 -3.27 4.40 -22.07
C ALA A 175 -2.00 5.23 -21.85
N ARG A 176 -2.11 6.56 -21.73
CA ARG A 176 -0.98 7.47 -21.48
C ARG A 176 -0.35 7.25 -20.10
N LEU A 177 -1.17 7.01 -19.08
CA LEU A 177 -0.67 6.70 -17.72
C LEU A 177 0.09 5.38 -17.68
N ALA A 178 -0.36 4.35 -18.41
CA ALA A 178 0.37 3.08 -18.50
C ALA A 178 1.78 3.27 -19.09
N VAL A 179 1.91 4.06 -20.16
CA VAL A 179 3.21 4.39 -20.77
C VAL A 179 4.10 5.19 -19.82
N LEU A 180 3.53 6.13 -19.06
CA LEU A 180 4.29 6.92 -18.08
C LEU A 180 4.82 6.06 -16.93
N ASP A 181 4.03 5.10 -16.45
CA ASP A 181 4.46 4.17 -15.39
C ASP A 181 5.57 3.24 -15.89
N ASP A 182 5.48 2.72 -17.12
CA ASP A 182 6.54 1.93 -17.74
C ASP A 182 7.83 2.75 -17.93
N SER A 183 7.71 4.02 -18.33
CA SER A 183 8.87 4.90 -18.49
C SER A 183 9.60 5.17 -17.17
N LYS A 184 8.87 5.22 -16.04
CA LYS A 184 9.45 5.34 -14.70
C LYS A 184 10.14 4.05 -14.28
N ILE A 185 9.60 2.89 -14.66
CA ILE A 185 10.22 1.58 -14.44
C ILE A 185 11.53 1.48 -15.22
N LEU A 186 11.54 1.87 -16.50
CA LEU A 186 12.74 1.87 -17.36
C LEU A 186 13.83 2.87 -16.91
N LYS A 187 13.45 4.02 -16.35
CA LYS A 187 14.42 4.96 -15.75
C LYS A 187 15.00 4.45 -14.44
N ARG A 188 14.28 3.60 -13.70
CA ARG A 188 14.77 2.94 -12.47
C ARG A 188 15.59 1.68 -12.76
N SER A 189 15.37 1.01 -13.89
CA SER A 189 16.05 -0.23 -14.27
C SER A 189 17.32 -0.06 -15.12
N ARG A 190 17.82 1.18 -15.29
CA ARG A 190 19.20 1.42 -15.74
C ARG A 190 20.14 1.51 -14.53
N PRO A 191 20.70 0.40 -14.02
CA PRO A 191 21.81 0.47 -13.08
C PRO A 191 23.01 1.13 -13.76
N ALA A 192 23.87 1.72 -12.94
CA ALA A 192 25.06 2.52 -13.25
C ALA A 192 26.18 1.79 -14.05
N VAL A 193 25.85 0.93 -15.02
CA VAL A 193 26.82 0.18 -15.83
C VAL A 193 27.51 1.09 -16.86
N ALA A 194 26.84 2.16 -17.32
CA ALA A 194 27.44 3.15 -18.20
C ALA A 194 28.52 4.02 -17.51
N SER A 195 28.44 4.21 -16.18
CA SER A 195 29.45 4.97 -15.43
C SER A 195 30.67 4.12 -15.03
N ALA A 196 30.57 2.80 -15.03
CA ALA A 196 31.68 1.90 -14.67
C ALA A 196 32.64 1.64 -15.85
N PHE A 197 32.18 1.78 -17.09
CA PHE A 197 33.05 1.63 -18.27
C PHE A 197 33.92 2.86 -18.58
N ALA A 198 33.47 4.06 -18.24
CA ALA A 198 34.26 5.29 -18.42
C ALA A 198 35.42 5.41 -17.40
N SER A 199 35.28 4.84 -16.20
CA SER A 199 36.28 4.95 -15.13
C SER A 199 37.37 3.87 -15.17
N LYS A 200 37.16 2.77 -15.93
CA LYS A 200 38.15 1.67 -16.06
C LYS A 200 39.21 1.92 -17.13
N LYS A 201 39.03 2.92 -18.01
CA LYS A 201 40.01 3.29 -19.04
C LYS A 201 41.05 4.32 -18.58
N ALA A 202 40.89 4.90 -17.39
CA ALA A 202 41.76 5.97 -16.88
C ALA A 202 42.75 5.54 -15.77
N LYS A 203 42.84 4.26 -15.41
CA LYS A 203 43.68 3.79 -14.28
C LYS A 203 44.62 2.62 -14.61
N VAL A 204 45.21 2.62 -15.81
CA VAL A 204 46.34 1.74 -16.17
C VAL A 204 47.42 2.57 -16.87
N GLN A 205 48.05 3.48 -16.13
CA GLN A 205 49.30 4.15 -16.52
C GLN A 205 49.95 4.71 -15.25
N GLN A 206 50.54 3.83 -14.44
CA GLN A 206 51.62 4.18 -13.52
C GLN A 206 52.62 3.03 -13.50
N GLU A 207 53.57 3.16 -14.42
CA GLU A 207 55.02 2.96 -14.30
C GLU A 207 55.54 1.90 -13.31
N LYS A 208 56.13 0.84 -13.87
CA LYS A 208 57.28 0.14 -13.29
C LYS A 208 58.47 0.27 -14.24
N PRO A 209 59.69 0.51 -13.73
CA PRO A 209 60.87 0.69 -14.58
C PRO A 209 61.31 -0.67 -15.15
N VAL A 210 61.40 -0.75 -16.48
CA VAL A 210 61.93 -1.90 -17.22
C VAL A 210 63.43 -1.72 -17.41
N THR A 211 64.20 -2.76 -17.08
CA THR A 211 65.65 -2.87 -17.24
C THR A 211 66.07 -2.99 -18.73
N PRO A 212 67.28 -2.56 -19.12
CA PRO A 212 67.66 -2.40 -20.53
C PRO A 212 67.89 -3.69 -21.34
N LEU A 213 67.58 -4.87 -20.80
CA LEU A 213 67.97 -6.15 -21.38
C LEU A 213 66.84 -6.94 -22.05
N GLN A 214 65.61 -6.43 -22.08
CA GLN A 214 64.47 -7.06 -22.77
C GLN A 214 64.02 -6.36 -24.07
N ALA A 215 64.59 -5.20 -24.41
CA ALA A 215 64.22 -4.43 -25.61
C ALA A 215 64.74 -5.02 -26.94
N VAL A 216 65.71 -5.93 -26.90
CA VAL A 216 66.33 -6.50 -28.13
C VAL A 216 65.61 -7.77 -28.62
N GLN A 217 64.79 -8.42 -27.79
CA GLN A 217 64.10 -9.66 -28.18
C GLN A 217 62.70 -9.45 -28.78
N GLN A 218 62.09 -8.27 -28.63
CA GLN A 218 60.77 -7.98 -29.21
C GLN A 218 60.81 -7.36 -30.61
N ALA A 219 61.97 -6.92 -31.10
CA ALA A 219 62.11 -6.33 -32.44
C ALA A 219 62.08 -7.36 -33.59
N ASN A 220 62.24 -8.66 -33.32
CA ASN A 220 62.31 -9.71 -34.36
C ASN A 220 60.99 -10.46 -34.63
N ARG A 221 59.85 -9.99 -34.10
CA ARG A 221 58.54 -10.68 -34.26
C ARG A 221 57.50 -9.91 -35.07
N ALA A 222 57.82 -8.72 -35.56
CA ALA A 222 56.87 -7.83 -36.25
C ALA A 222 57.00 -7.84 -37.80
N GLY A 223 57.60 -8.88 -38.40
CA GLY A 223 57.88 -8.94 -39.83
C GLY A 223 57.26 -10.15 -40.56
N SER A 224 56.01 -10.53 -40.27
CA SER A 224 55.40 -11.71 -40.93
C SER A 224 53.87 -11.72 -41.01
N ILE A 225 53.18 -10.57 -41.07
CA ILE A 225 51.73 -10.54 -41.32
C ILE A 225 51.36 -9.26 -42.08
N PHE A 226 51.75 -9.14 -43.35
CA PHE A 226 51.23 -8.09 -44.24
C PHE A 226 51.32 -8.54 -45.71
N GLU A 227 50.73 -9.68 -46.04
CA GLU A 227 50.59 -10.09 -47.45
C GLU A 227 49.43 -11.10 -47.61
N ALA A 228 48.19 -10.61 -47.47
CA ALA A 228 46.98 -11.26 -47.98
C ALA A 228 45.76 -10.38 -47.67
N LYS A 229 45.52 -9.34 -48.48
CA LYS A 229 44.19 -8.73 -48.66
C LYS A 229 44.21 -7.82 -49.88
N LYS A 230 44.11 -8.44 -51.04
CA LYS A 230 43.70 -7.82 -52.30
C LYS A 230 42.89 -8.88 -53.04
N GLU A 231 41.77 -8.44 -53.62
CA GLU A 231 40.81 -9.21 -54.45
C GLU A 231 39.71 -9.93 -53.67
N GLU A 232 38.53 -9.28 -53.61
CA GLU A 232 37.25 -9.79 -54.14
C GLU A 232 36.13 -8.78 -53.76
N GLU A 233 35.86 -7.86 -54.68
CA GLU A 233 34.56 -7.18 -54.80
C GLU A 233 33.69 -8.09 -55.67
N GLU A 234 32.71 -8.76 -55.06
CA GLU A 234 31.63 -9.45 -55.78
C GLU A 234 30.31 -8.89 -55.26
N GLU A 235 29.56 -8.28 -56.19
CA GLU A 235 28.18 -7.80 -56.01
C GLU A 235 27.29 -8.93 -55.49
N GLN A 236 26.67 -8.72 -54.33
CA GLN A 236 25.47 -9.46 -53.93
C GLN A 236 24.29 -8.49 -53.90
N GLU A 237 23.43 -8.63 -54.90
CA GLU A 237 22.08 -8.07 -54.94
C GLU A 237 21.27 -8.58 -53.73
N LEU A 238 20.81 -7.64 -52.91
CA LEU A 238 19.86 -7.88 -51.83
C LEU A 238 18.44 -8.02 -52.40
N PRO A 239 17.70 -9.11 -52.11
CA PRO A 239 16.30 -9.22 -52.51
C PRO A 239 15.42 -8.29 -51.66
N GLU A 240 14.50 -7.59 -52.33
CA GLU A 240 13.48 -6.73 -51.72
C GLU A 240 12.54 -7.54 -50.80
N PRO A 241 12.08 -6.98 -49.66
CA PRO A 241 11.13 -7.67 -48.78
C PRO A 241 9.68 -7.45 -49.25
N GLU A 242 9.11 -8.43 -49.94
CA GLU A 242 7.67 -8.49 -50.29
C GLU A 242 6.77 -9.02 -49.14
N GLN A 243 6.97 -8.60 -47.88
CA GLN A 243 6.21 -9.14 -46.74
C GLN A 243 5.50 -8.10 -45.87
N GLU A 244 4.97 -7.03 -46.47
CA GLU A 244 4.13 -6.06 -45.75
C GLU A 244 2.62 -6.17 -46.09
N HIS A 245 2.22 -7.00 -47.06
CA HIS A 245 0.83 -7.06 -47.50
C HIS A 245 -0.05 -8.13 -46.81
N GLU A 246 0.54 -9.20 -46.24
CA GLU A 246 -0.25 -10.25 -45.56
C GLU A 246 -0.68 -9.88 -44.13
N HIS A 247 -0.02 -8.90 -43.49
CA HIS A 247 -0.35 -8.56 -42.11
C HIS A 247 -1.53 -7.58 -41.98
N GLN A 248 -1.88 -6.88 -43.07
CA GLN A 248 -3.02 -5.95 -43.11
C GLN A 248 -4.35 -6.69 -43.30
N GLU A 249 -4.40 -7.75 -44.12
CA GLU A 249 -5.62 -8.52 -44.37
C GLU A 249 -6.06 -9.36 -43.16
N ALA A 250 -5.12 -9.85 -42.34
CA ALA A 250 -5.43 -10.60 -41.11
C ALA A 250 -6.03 -9.72 -39.99
N VAL A 251 -5.80 -8.40 -40.02
CA VAL A 251 -6.39 -7.47 -39.04
C VAL A 251 -7.82 -7.12 -39.45
N ASP A 252 -8.09 -6.94 -40.74
CA ASP A 252 -9.43 -6.60 -41.24
C ASP A 252 -10.41 -7.78 -41.16
N GLU A 253 -9.96 -9.04 -41.28
CA GLU A 253 -10.81 -10.22 -41.03
C GLU A 253 -11.21 -10.36 -39.54
N TRP A 254 -10.35 -9.93 -38.61
CA TRP A 254 -10.65 -10.02 -37.17
C TRP A 254 -11.71 -8.99 -36.71
N TRP A 255 -11.83 -7.85 -37.40
CA TRP A 255 -12.87 -6.86 -37.12
C TRP A 255 -14.25 -7.25 -37.68
N ALA A 256 -14.31 -8.10 -38.71
CA ALA A 256 -15.57 -8.50 -39.36
C ALA A 256 -16.34 -9.60 -38.59
N GLU A 257 -15.64 -10.45 -37.83
CA GLU A 257 -16.30 -11.51 -37.04
C GLU A 257 -16.92 -11.01 -35.71
N GLU A 258 -16.45 -9.87 -35.18
CA GLU A 258 -16.99 -9.31 -33.93
C GLU A 258 -18.32 -8.54 -34.14
N GLU A 259 -18.60 -8.10 -35.38
CA GLU A 259 -19.82 -7.34 -35.70
C GLU A 259 -21.08 -8.23 -35.70
N VAL A 260 -20.94 -9.52 -36.04
CA VAL A 260 -22.06 -10.49 -36.10
C VAL A 260 -22.56 -10.93 -34.72
N VAL A 261 -21.79 -10.73 -33.65
CA VAL A 261 -22.17 -11.14 -32.28
C VAL A 261 -22.98 -10.05 -31.56
N THR A 262 -23.12 -8.85 -32.13
CA THR A 262 -23.82 -7.73 -31.47
C THR A 262 -25.30 -7.57 -31.83
N GLU A 263 -25.79 -8.22 -32.89
CA GLU A 263 -27.21 -8.10 -33.28
C GLU A 263 -28.16 -8.87 -32.34
N ASP A 264 -27.73 -9.98 -31.74
CA ASP A 264 -28.55 -10.82 -30.84
C ASP A 264 -28.75 -10.23 -29.42
N TYR A 265 -28.04 -9.15 -29.06
CA TYR A 265 -28.17 -8.49 -27.76
C TYR A 265 -29.09 -7.25 -27.78
N SER A 266 -29.55 -6.80 -28.95
CA SER A 266 -30.43 -5.63 -29.06
C SER A 266 -31.89 -5.94 -28.71
N GLU A 267 -32.40 -7.13 -29.08
CA GLU A 267 -33.78 -7.53 -28.78
C GLU A 267 -34.04 -7.77 -27.28
N LYS A 268 -32.99 -8.04 -26.50
CA LYS A 268 -33.10 -8.29 -25.05
C LYS A 268 -33.09 -7.01 -24.21
N ALA A 269 -32.68 -5.88 -24.78
CA ALA A 269 -32.68 -4.60 -24.09
C ALA A 269 -34.10 -3.98 -24.05
N GLU A 270 -34.91 -4.20 -25.09
CA GLU A 270 -36.29 -3.68 -25.15
C GLU A 270 -37.26 -4.43 -24.22
N GLU A 271 -36.99 -5.70 -23.91
CA GLU A 271 -37.81 -6.49 -22.97
C GLU A 271 -37.55 -6.11 -21.50
N MET A 272 -36.39 -5.50 -21.20
CA MET A 272 -36.00 -5.12 -19.83
C MET A 272 -36.55 -3.75 -19.41
N ASP A 273 -36.79 -2.84 -20.35
CA ASP A 273 -37.44 -1.53 -20.09
C ASP A 273 -38.96 -1.65 -19.84
N ALA A 274 -39.60 -2.73 -20.30
CA ALA A 274 -41.02 -2.98 -20.05
C ALA A 274 -41.32 -3.44 -18.61
N LEU A 275 -40.35 -4.02 -17.90
CA LEU A 275 -40.51 -4.49 -16.52
C LEU A 275 -40.26 -3.42 -15.46
N ASP A 276 -39.60 -2.32 -15.82
CA ASP A 276 -39.31 -1.21 -14.89
C ASP A 276 -40.47 -0.20 -14.77
N GLN A 277 -41.46 -0.24 -15.67
CA GLN A 277 -42.64 0.64 -15.60
C GLN A 277 -43.69 0.16 -14.56
N ASP A 278 -43.79 -1.14 -14.28
CA ASP A 278 -44.72 -1.68 -13.28
C ASP A 278 -44.22 -1.53 -11.83
N TRP A 279 -42.94 -1.23 -11.63
CA TRP A 279 -42.37 -1.06 -10.28
C TRP A 279 -42.63 0.33 -9.68
N PHE A 280 -42.98 1.34 -10.50
CA PHE A 280 -43.17 2.72 -10.04
C PHE A 280 -44.60 3.09 -9.60
N ASP A 281 -45.61 2.24 -9.85
CA ASP A 281 -47.00 2.52 -9.46
C ASP A 281 -47.37 2.12 -8.01
N TRP A 282 -46.49 1.41 -7.29
CA TRP A 282 -46.75 1.01 -5.90
C TRP A 282 -46.44 2.11 -4.86
N ALA A 283 -45.78 3.21 -5.26
CA ALA A 283 -45.34 4.26 -4.34
C ALA A 283 -46.35 5.41 -4.12
N ALA A 284 -47.53 5.37 -4.75
CA ALA A 284 -48.50 6.47 -4.73
C ALA A 284 -49.72 6.29 -3.80
N ALA A 285 -49.71 5.30 -2.90
CA ALA A 285 -50.83 5.05 -1.99
C ALA A 285 -50.40 4.91 -0.53
N ASP A 286 -50.19 6.03 0.16
CA ASP A 286 -50.30 6.07 1.63
C ASP A 286 -50.60 7.50 2.12
N GLU A 287 -51.88 7.87 2.15
CA GLU A 287 -52.39 8.94 3.01
C GLU A 287 -52.82 8.38 4.38
N PRO A 288 -52.60 9.09 5.50
CA PRO A 288 -52.88 8.56 6.83
C PRO A 288 -54.37 8.74 7.20
N VAL A 289 -55.17 7.68 7.05
CA VAL A 289 -56.55 7.65 7.56
C VAL A 289 -56.58 7.32 9.05
N LYS A 290 -57.22 8.23 9.81
CA LYS A 290 -57.53 8.15 11.24
C LYS A 290 -58.32 6.88 11.58
N LYS A 291 -57.85 6.11 12.58
CA LYS A 291 -58.58 4.96 13.15
C LYS A 291 -59.80 5.41 13.97
N PRO A 292 -61.01 4.86 13.74
CA PRO A 292 -62.05 4.84 14.77
C PRO A 292 -61.96 3.55 15.60
N ARG A 293 -62.29 3.69 16.89
CA ARG A 293 -62.54 2.60 17.85
C ARG A 293 -63.87 1.91 17.52
N THR A 294 -63.86 0.59 17.40
CA THR A 294 -65.01 -0.31 17.60
C THR A 294 -64.46 -1.66 18.06
N SER A 295 -64.57 -2.02 19.34
CA SER A 295 -65.66 -2.80 19.96
C SER A 295 -65.77 -4.25 19.46
N ALA A 296 -65.55 -5.15 20.42
CA ALA A 296 -65.85 -6.57 20.44
C ALA A 296 -67.15 -6.99 19.74
N ALA A 297 -67.08 -8.07 18.95
CA ALA A 297 -67.87 -9.30 19.12
C ALA A 297 -67.65 -10.23 17.91
N GLU A 298 -67.70 -11.53 18.17
CA GLU A 298 -68.00 -12.61 17.23
C GLU A 298 -67.01 -12.87 16.08
N LEU A 299 -66.24 -13.96 16.21
CA LEU A 299 -66.40 -15.13 15.33
C LEU A 299 -65.56 -16.29 15.89
N GLY A 300 -66.25 -17.36 16.26
CA GLY A 300 -65.63 -18.59 16.74
C GLY A 300 -64.96 -19.35 15.60
N LEU A 301 -63.71 -19.73 15.81
CA LEU A 301 -63.00 -20.72 15.01
C LEU A 301 -62.22 -21.68 15.92
N GLN A 302 -62.25 -22.93 15.49
CA GLN A 302 -61.94 -24.16 16.21
C GLN A 302 -60.50 -24.24 16.75
N ALA A 303 -60.38 -24.78 17.96
CA ALA A 303 -59.11 -25.08 18.61
C ALA A 303 -58.39 -26.25 17.92
N LEU A 304 -57.20 -25.98 17.38
CA LEU A 304 -56.24 -27.00 16.94
C LEU A 304 -55.40 -27.49 18.15
N PRO A 305 -55.15 -28.80 18.29
CA PRO A 305 -54.41 -29.35 19.43
C PRO A 305 -52.90 -29.12 19.29
N LEU A 306 -52.32 -28.56 20.35
CA LEU A 306 -50.87 -28.33 20.51
C LEU A 306 -50.09 -29.66 20.60
N PRO A 307 -48.88 -29.74 20.01
CA PRO A 307 -48.02 -30.93 20.13
C PRO A 307 -47.41 -31.05 21.55
N ARG A 308 -47.56 -32.25 22.10
CA ARG A 308 -47.09 -32.67 23.43
C ARG A 308 -45.55 -32.62 23.52
N LYS A 309 -45.04 -31.86 24.51
CA LYS A 309 -43.66 -31.95 25.01
C LYS A 309 -43.41 -33.36 25.55
N LYS A 310 -42.44 -34.08 24.96
CA LYS A 310 -41.91 -35.32 25.52
C LYS A 310 -40.87 -34.97 26.59
N GLU A 311 -41.21 -35.29 27.83
CA GLU A 311 -40.28 -35.33 28.96
C GLU A 311 -39.38 -36.56 28.83
N ALA A 312 -38.08 -36.35 28.65
CA ALA A 312 -37.08 -37.40 28.80
C ALA A 312 -36.38 -37.19 30.16
N ARG A 313 -36.76 -38.03 31.12
CA ARG A 313 -36.06 -38.23 32.40
C ARG A 313 -34.67 -38.81 32.12
N ALA A 314 -33.62 -38.08 32.49
CA ALA A 314 -32.27 -38.63 32.67
C ALA A 314 -31.90 -38.54 34.15
N ALA A 315 -31.60 -39.70 34.74
CA ALA A 315 -31.23 -39.86 36.14
C ALA A 315 -29.86 -39.21 36.45
N PRO A 316 -29.68 -38.62 37.65
CA PRO A 316 -28.37 -38.17 38.07
C PRO A 316 -27.52 -39.37 38.55
N ARG A 317 -26.41 -39.62 37.86
CA ARG A 317 -25.36 -40.52 38.35
C ARG A 317 -24.59 -39.83 39.48
N VAL A 318 -24.65 -40.46 40.65
CA VAL A 318 -23.78 -40.21 41.80
C VAL A 318 -22.37 -40.69 41.44
N VAL A 319 -21.40 -39.77 41.46
CA VAL A 319 -19.98 -40.11 41.55
C VAL A 319 -19.40 -39.24 42.66
N GLY A 320 -18.99 -39.89 43.75
CA GLY A 320 -18.29 -39.26 44.85
C GLY A 320 -16.91 -38.75 44.45
N GLY A 321 -16.44 -37.71 45.14
CA GLY A 321 -15.10 -37.18 44.92
C GLY A 321 -14.76 -36.01 45.84
N LEU A 322 -14.04 -36.35 46.92
CA LEU A 322 -13.07 -35.51 47.64
C LEU A 322 -13.45 -34.05 47.96
N THR A 323 -14.08 -33.83 49.11
CA THR A 323 -13.96 -32.58 49.85
C THR A 323 -12.63 -32.57 50.62
N GLY A 324 -11.64 -31.85 50.10
CA GLY A 324 -10.33 -31.75 50.75
C GLY A 324 -9.34 -30.82 50.06
N TYR A 325 -9.74 -29.59 49.70
CA TYR A 325 -8.78 -28.54 49.35
C TYR A 325 -8.77 -27.46 50.43
N ARG A 326 -7.78 -27.59 51.32
CA ARG A 326 -7.28 -26.53 52.18
C ARG A 326 -6.85 -25.36 51.28
N GLN A 327 -7.38 -24.18 51.55
CA GLN A 327 -6.88 -22.90 51.04
C GLN A 327 -5.38 -22.79 51.33
N LEU A 328 -4.55 -22.92 50.29
CA LEU A 328 -3.17 -22.45 50.30
C LEU A 328 -3.21 -20.94 50.05
N VAL A 329 -3.27 -20.17 51.14
CA VAL A 329 -2.90 -18.76 51.14
C VAL A 329 -1.37 -18.72 51.10
N PRO A 330 -0.72 -18.14 50.07
CA PRO A 330 0.71 -17.93 50.13
C PRO A 330 1.00 -16.90 51.23
N ALA A 331 1.82 -17.32 52.20
CA ALA A 331 2.29 -16.49 53.28
C ALA A 331 3.00 -15.25 52.73
N ARG A 332 2.50 -14.08 53.13
CA ARG A 332 3.12 -12.77 52.91
C ARG A 332 4.44 -12.74 53.67
N ALA A 333 5.56 -12.93 52.97
CA ALA A 333 6.89 -12.79 53.54
C ALA A 333 7.10 -11.32 53.96
N THR A 334 7.00 -11.06 55.26
CA THR A 334 7.49 -9.84 55.90
C THR A 334 9.01 -9.90 55.94
N ALA A 335 9.66 -9.36 54.91
CA ALA A 335 11.08 -9.05 54.98
C ALA A 335 11.27 -7.85 55.91
N GLN A 336 11.60 -8.12 57.17
CA GLN A 336 12.21 -7.14 58.07
C GLN A 336 13.57 -6.77 57.50
N ARG A 337 13.70 -5.55 57.00
CA ARG A 337 14.98 -4.95 56.64
C ARG A 337 15.53 -4.28 57.90
N SER A 338 16.42 -4.98 58.61
CA SER A 338 17.25 -4.39 59.65
C SER A 338 18.18 -3.36 59.01
N TYR A 339 18.06 -2.12 59.47
CA TYR A 339 19.07 -1.08 59.24
C TYR A 339 20.14 -1.25 60.32
N GLU A 340 21.24 -1.89 59.97
CA GLU A 340 22.45 -1.92 60.79
C GLU A 340 23.46 -0.95 60.16
N GLY A 341 24.00 -0.08 61.01
CA GLY A 341 24.65 1.17 60.63
C GLY A 341 25.91 1.00 59.79
N VAL A 342 26.08 1.93 58.85
CA VAL A 342 27.36 2.18 58.20
C VAL A 342 27.75 3.63 58.47
N LYS A 343 28.91 3.74 59.12
CA LYS A 343 29.66 4.95 59.46
C LYS A 343 29.82 5.90 58.26
N GLN A 344 29.65 7.18 58.55
CA GLN A 344 30.08 8.30 57.72
C GLN A 344 31.61 8.34 57.63
N GLU A 345 32.13 8.44 56.41
CA GLU A 345 33.38 9.14 56.09
C GLU A 345 33.26 9.82 54.70
N PRO A 346 34.04 10.87 54.43
CA PRO A 346 33.61 11.96 53.56
C PRO A 346 34.18 11.93 52.14
N GLU A 347 33.40 12.53 51.25
CA GLU A 347 33.77 13.29 50.05
C GLU A 347 34.89 12.74 49.15
N SER A 348 34.49 12.10 48.06
CA SER A 348 35.17 12.31 46.77
C SER A 348 34.20 12.13 45.59
N SER A 349 34.37 13.03 44.63
CA SER A 349 33.68 13.19 43.35
C SER A 349 33.22 11.91 42.66
N VAL A 350 31.90 11.68 42.59
CA VAL A 350 31.28 10.67 41.72
C VAL A 350 30.39 11.35 40.69
N GLN A 351 30.72 11.12 39.42
CA GLN A 351 29.98 11.58 38.26
C GLN A 351 28.54 11.06 38.30
N LYS A 352 27.60 11.99 38.10
CA LYS A 352 26.16 11.76 38.01
C LYS A 352 25.87 10.79 36.85
N PRO A 353 25.39 9.55 37.07
CA PRO A 353 25.06 8.66 35.97
C PRO A 353 23.89 9.26 35.18
N ALA A 354 24.03 9.25 33.84
CA ALA A 354 23.04 9.76 32.91
C ALA A 354 21.68 9.08 33.12
N PRO A 355 20.55 9.80 32.97
CA PRO A 355 19.23 9.22 33.04
C PRO A 355 19.06 8.22 31.90
N VAL A 356 19.07 6.93 32.23
CA VAL A 356 18.73 5.85 31.31
C VAL A 356 17.32 6.11 30.80
N SER A 357 17.22 6.45 29.52
CA SER A 357 15.98 6.65 28.79
C SER A 357 15.13 5.39 28.91
N GLY A 358 14.12 5.44 29.78
CA GLY A 358 13.14 4.38 29.93
C GLY A 358 12.34 4.24 28.65
N ALA A 359 12.83 3.39 27.74
CA ALA A 359 12.00 2.73 26.76
C ALA A 359 10.93 1.99 27.57
N SER A 360 9.78 2.64 27.74
CA SER A 360 8.62 2.03 28.38
C SER A 360 8.29 0.83 27.51
N SER A 361 8.79 -0.35 27.89
CA SER A 361 8.52 -1.62 27.25
C SER A 361 7.02 -1.84 27.33
N ARG A 362 6.28 -1.35 26.34
CA ARG A 362 4.86 -1.63 26.22
C ARG A 362 4.80 -3.13 26.06
N LEU A 363 4.29 -3.78 27.12
CA LEU A 363 4.06 -5.20 27.11
C LEU A 363 3.28 -5.55 25.85
N PRO A 364 3.54 -6.72 25.24
CA PRO A 364 2.83 -7.13 24.04
C PRO A 364 1.32 -7.07 24.30
N ILE A 365 0.60 -6.40 23.39
CA ILE A 365 -0.84 -6.18 23.50
C ILE A 365 -1.52 -7.54 23.67
N THR A 366 -2.29 -7.69 24.75
CA THR A 366 -2.97 -8.95 25.03
C THR A 366 -4.02 -9.26 23.96
N PRO A 367 -4.32 -10.53 23.64
CA PRO A 367 -5.34 -10.88 22.64
C PRO A 367 -6.71 -10.27 22.94
N GLN A 368 -7.07 -10.12 24.22
CA GLN A 368 -8.33 -9.53 24.65
C GLN A 368 -8.38 -8.01 24.42
N GLU A 369 -7.24 -7.33 24.58
CA GLU A 369 -7.12 -5.92 24.25
C GLU A 369 -7.20 -5.68 22.74
N LYS A 370 -6.56 -6.54 21.92
CA LYS A 370 -6.74 -6.52 20.45
C LYS A 370 -8.19 -6.69 20.05
N MET A 371 -8.89 -7.66 20.64
CA MET A 371 -10.30 -7.89 20.38
C MET A 371 -11.16 -6.65 20.73
N SER A 372 -10.80 -5.95 21.80
CA SER A 372 -11.47 -4.70 22.22
C SER A 372 -11.18 -3.54 21.25
N GLN A 373 -9.94 -3.42 20.76
CA GLN A 373 -9.57 -2.42 19.75
C GLN A 373 -10.33 -2.64 18.44
N VAL A 374 -10.38 -3.89 17.95
CA VAL A 374 -11.11 -4.25 16.73
C VAL A 374 -12.61 -3.99 16.90
N ARG A 375 -13.20 -4.38 18.04
CA ARG A 375 -14.61 -4.11 18.36
C ARG A 375 -14.93 -2.62 18.34
N ASN A 376 -14.10 -1.80 19.00
CA ASN A 376 -14.27 -0.34 19.03
C ASN A 376 -14.14 0.27 17.63
N TYR A 377 -13.24 -0.26 16.80
CA TYR A 377 -13.08 0.19 15.41
C TYR A 377 -14.31 -0.13 14.56
N ALA A 378 -14.79 -1.38 14.59
CA ALA A 378 -16.01 -1.80 13.89
C ALA A 378 -17.23 -0.98 14.34
N TRP A 379 -17.37 -0.75 15.65
CA TRP A 379 -18.46 0.06 16.22
C TRP A 379 -18.43 1.51 15.71
N LYS A 380 -17.25 2.15 15.67
CA LYS A 380 -17.10 3.52 15.13
C LYS A 380 -17.54 3.62 13.66
N ARG A 381 -17.42 2.54 12.91
CA ARG A 381 -17.88 2.44 11.52
C ARG A 381 -19.32 1.93 11.37
N LYS A 382 -20.08 1.87 12.48
CA LYS A 382 -21.47 1.38 12.53
C LYS A 382 -21.63 -0.07 12.06
N LEU A 383 -20.57 -0.89 12.15
CA LEU A 383 -20.60 -2.30 11.77
C LEU A 383 -20.75 -3.17 13.02
N GLN A 384 -21.89 -3.87 13.14
CA GLN A 384 -22.12 -4.82 14.22
C GLN A 384 -21.56 -6.20 13.83
N LEU A 385 -20.56 -6.66 14.58
CA LEU A 385 -19.85 -7.90 14.32
C LEU A 385 -20.08 -8.91 15.45
N ASN A 386 -20.33 -10.17 15.08
CA ASN A 386 -20.47 -11.28 16.03
C ASN A 386 -19.15 -11.56 16.75
N GLU A 387 -19.22 -12.12 17.96
CA GLU A 387 -18.04 -12.42 18.77
C GLU A 387 -17.04 -13.36 18.06
N GLU A 388 -17.52 -14.33 17.28
CA GLU A 388 -16.66 -15.22 16.48
C GLU A 388 -15.85 -14.47 15.43
N SER A 389 -16.48 -13.52 14.73
CA SER A 389 -15.78 -12.69 13.74
C SER A 389 -14.75 -11.76 14.39
N LEU A 390 -15.05 -11.22 15.58
CA LEU A 390 -14.10 -10.43 16.38
C LEU A 390 -12.91 -11.27 16.86
N LYS A 391 -13.15 -12.53 17.29
CA LYS A 391 -12.10 -13.49 17.63
C LYS A 391 -11.21 -13.82 16.43
N GLY A 392 -11.82 -13.97 15.25
CA GLY A 392 -11.10 -14.15 13.99
C GLY A 392 -10.19 -12.95 13.68
N LEU A 393 -10.73 -11.74 13.70
CA LEU A 393 -9.97 -10.52 13.43
C LEU A 393 -8.86 -10.27 14.46
N ALA A 394 -9.06 -10.62 15.73
CA ALA A 394 -8.04 -10.47 16.77
C ALA A 394 -6.80 -11.36 16.58
N ARG A 395 -6.89 -12.41 15.74
CA ARG A 395 -5.75 -13.25 15.33
C ARG A 395 -4.88 -12.58 14.25
N LEU A 396 -5.44 -11.63 13.50
CA LEU A 396 -4.71 -10.90 12.48
C LEU A 396 -3.98 -9.70 13.10
N PRO A 397 -2.91 -9.20 12.43
CA PRO A 397 -2.38 -7.88 12.72
C PRO A 397 -3.48 -6.80 12.59
N PHE A 398 -3.44 -5.79 13.46
CA PHE A 398 -4.54 -4.80 13.57
C PHE A 398 -4.81 -4.06 12.25
N TYR A 399 -3.79 -3.76 11.46
CA TYR A 399 -3.96 -3.11 10.15
C TYR A 399 -4.74 -3.99 9.16
N ARG A 400 -4.46 -5.30 9.08
CA ARG A 400 -5.25 -6.22 8.24
C ARG A 400 -6.69 -6.34 8.71
N ALA A 401 -6.90 -6.37 10.03
CA ALA A 401 -8.25 -6.38 10.59
C ALA A 401 -9.01 -5.09 10.23
N LYS A 402 -8.32 -3.93 10.25
CA LYS A 402 -8.85 -2.63 9.82
C LYS A 402 -9.25 -2.65 8.34
N ASP A 403 -8.37 -3.13 7.47
CA ASP A 403 -8.60 -3.21 6.02
C ASP A 403 -9.83 -4.07 5.69
N LEU A 404 -9.98 -5.23 6.34
CA LEU A 404 -11.16 -6.09 6.16
C LEU A 404 -12.47 -5.40 6.60
N ILE A 405 -12.43 -4.63 7.68
CA ILE A 405 -13.60 -3.87 8.14
C ILE A 405 -13.95 -2.80 7.10
N GLU A 406 -12.96 -2.09 6.56
CA GLU A 406 -13.17 -1.08 5.51
C GLU A 406 -13.66 -1.68 4.19
N GLU A 407 -13.15 -2.84 3.79
CA GLU A 407 -13.62 -3.58 2.63
C GLU A 407 -15.10 -3.95 2.74
N VAL A 408 -15.55 -4.40 3.91
CA VAL A 408 -16.95 -4.73 4.17
C VAL A 408 -17.85 -3.49 4.08
N ILE A 409 -17.38 -2.35 4.58
CA ILE A 409 -18.10 -1.07 4.52
C ILE A 409 -18.24 -0.58 3.08
N LEU A 410 -17.20 -0.78 2.25
CA LEU A 410 -17.23 -0.46 0.82
C LEU A 410 -18.06 -1.44 -0.02
N GLY A 411 -18.72 -2.43 0.61
CA GLY A 411 -19.58 -3.40 -0.06
C GLY A 411 -18.86 -4.66 -0.54
N GLY A 412 -17.74 -5.02 0.08
CA GLY A 412 -16.91 -6.17 -0.28
C GLY A 412 -16.17 -5.96 -1.61
N ARG A 413 -15.50 -7.01 -2.11
CA ARG A 413 -14.74 -6.93 -3.38
C ARG A 413 -15.54 -6.43 -4.58
N LYS A 414 -16.83 -6.73 -4.64
CA LYS A 414 -17.72 -6.35 -5.76
C LYS A 414 -18.44 -5.02 -5.53
N ARG A 415 -18.27 -4.35 -4.39
CA ARG A 415 -18.99 -3.13 -4.00
C ARG A 415 -20.52 -3.23 -4.02
N GLN A 416 -21.07 -4.44 -3.98
CA GLN A 416 -22.52 -4.71 -4.05
C GLN A 416 -23.20 -4.72 -2.67
N GLY A 417 -22.51 -4.24 -1.62
CA GLY A 417 -22.95 -4.42 -0.24
C GLY A 417 -22.70 -5.83 0.27
N VAL A 418 -22.51 -5.97 1.58
CA VAL A 418 -22.30 -7.28 2.23
C VAL A 418 -23.49 -7.57 3.16
N ASN A 419 -24.38 -8.47 2.73
CA ASN A 419 -25.59 -8.82 3.49
C ASN A 419 -25.31 -9.39 4.89
N ASN A 420 -24.17 -10.07 5.07
CA ASN A 420 -23.75 -10.59 6.37
C ASN A 420 -22.26 -10.29 6.62
N PRO A 421 -21.94 -9.15 7.26
CA PRO A 421 -20.57 -8.72 7.44
C PRO A 421 -19.76 -9.68 8.32
N SER A 422 -20.39 -10.25 9.35
CA SER A 422 -19.73 -11.22 10.24
C SER A 422 -19.27 -12.47 9.50
N ARG A 423 -20.13 -13.04 8.64
CA ARG A 423 -19.80 -14.24 7.84
C ARG A 423 -18.74 -13.94 6.77
N TYR A 424 -18.82 -12.77 6.13
CA TYR A 424 -17.80 -12.34 5.17
C TYR A 424 -16.42 -12.24 5.82
N ILE A 425 -16.35 -11.60 6.99
CA ILE A 425 -15.11 -11.45 7.75
C ILE A 425 -14.57 -12.81 8.18
N ILE A 426 -15.39 -13.73 8.69
CA ILE A 426 -14.93 -15.07 9.08
C ILE A 426 -14.29 -15.78 7.87
N ASN A 427 -14.95 -15.77 6.71
CA ASN A 427 -14.43 -16.39 5.49
C ASN A 427 -13.14 -15.70 5.01
N ALA A 428 -13.09 -14.37 5.06
CA ALA A 428 -11.91 -13.60 4.65
C ALA A 428 -10.73 -13.82 5.60
N VAL A 429 -10.95 -13.80 6.91
CA VAL A 429 -9.96 -14.15 7.93
C VAL A 429 -9.49 -15.58 7.74
N GLN A 430 -10.38 -16.53 7.41
CA GLN A 430 -9.99 -17.92 7.17
C GLN A 430 -9.08 -18.03 5.94
N LYS A 431 -9.41 -17.35 4.82
CA LYS A 431 -8.56 -17.28 3.63
C LYS A 431 -7.21 -16.63 3.91
N LEU A 432 -7.20 -15.52 4.66
CA LEU A 432 -5.97 -14.83 5.05
C LEU A 432 -5.16 -15.63 6.06
N SER A 433 -5.80 -16.35 6.97
CA SER A 433 -5.12 -17.23 7.92
C SER A 433 -4.50 -18.39 7.18
N VAL A 434 -5.17 -18.96 6.17
CA VAL A 434 -4.56 -19.99 5.32
C VAL A 434 -3.29 -19.46 4.62
N GLY A 435 -3.21 -18.15 4.33
CA GLY A 435 -2.01 -17.49 3.77
C GLY A 435 -0.99 -16.91 4.75
N LEU A 436 -1.37 -16.54 5.99
CA LEU A 436 -0.47 -15.96 7.02
C LEU A 436 0.07 -17.01 8.02
N VAL A 437 -0.64 -18.12 8.19
CA VAL A 437 -0.21 -19.24 9.03
C VAL A 437 1.10 -19.92 8.55
N PRO A 438 1.47 -19.96 7.25
CA PRO A 438 2.72 -20.59 6.83
C PRO A 438 3.94 -19.95 7.48
N GLN A 439 3.97 -18.62 7.58
CA GLN A 439 5.15 -17.88 8.05
C GLN A 439 5.39 -18.06 9.55
N GLY A 440 4.32 -17.97 10.35
CA GLY A 440 4.40 -18.19 11.80
C GLY A 440 4.76 -19.64 12.16
N ILE A 441 4.20 -20.61 11.44
CA ILE A 441 4.50 -22.03 11.67
C ILE A 441 5.91 -22.39 11.15
N ALA A 442 6.32 -21.86 10.01
CA ALA A 442 7.68 -21.99 9.50
C ALA A 442 8.69 -21.42 10.50
N MET A 443 8.40 -20.25 11.08
CA MET A 443 9.25 -19.65 12.11
C MET A 443 9.28 -20.49 13.39
N GLU A 444 8.13 -20.96 13.89
CA GLU A 444 8.08 -21.83 15.07
C GLU A 444 8.87 -23.14 14.85
N LEU A 445 8.72 -23.74 13.67
CA LEU A 445 9.47 -24.93 13.29
C LEU A 445 10.97 -24.65 13.18
N ALA A 446 11.37 -23.55 12.53
CA ALA A 446 12.77 -23.17 12.39
C ALA A 446 13.43 -22.94 13.77
N VAL A 447 12.74 -22.22 14.67
CA VAL A 447 13.20 -22.01 16.05
C VAL A 447 13.33 -23.33 16.81
N SER A 448 12.34 -24.23 16.68
CA SER A 448 12.39 -25.56 17.32
C SER A 448 13.55 -26.44 16.84
N LEU A 449 14.01 -26.21 15.60
CA LEU A 449 15.11 -26.94 14.98
C LEU A 449 16.46 -26.20 15.12
N GLY A 450 16.49 -25.04 15.79
CA GLY A 450 17.69 -24.24 15.97
C GLY A 450 18.20 -23.56 14.69
N VAL A 451 17.30 -23.29 13.75
CA VAL A 451 17.58 -22.55 12.51
C VAL A 451 17.10 -21.12 12.66
N VAL A 452 17.99 -20.15 12.47
CA VAL A 452 17.66 -18.71 12.49
C VAL A 452 17.40 -18.29 11.04
N LEU A 453 16.19 -17.80 10.77
CA LEU A 453 15.77 -17.33 9.45
C LEU A 453 15.46 -15.84 9.49
N ASN A 454 15.85 -15.11 8.45
CA ASN A 454 15.48 -13.70 8.24
C ASN A 454 14.01 -13.61 7.77
N ASN A 455 13.39 -12.43 7.91
CA ASN A 455 12.02 -12.21 7.46
C ASN A 455 11.84 -12.52 5.97
N ASP A 456 12.78 -12.12 5.12
CA ASP A 456 12.72 -12.38 3.67
C ASP A 456 12.72 -13.90 3.35
N ALA A 457 13.45 -14.70 4.13
CA ALA A 457 13.48 -16.16 3.97
C ALA A 457 12.14 -16.78 4.39
N LEU A 458 11.51 -16.22 5.42
CA LEU A 458 10.18 -16.61 5.86
C LEU A 458 9.11 -16.19 4.85
N ASP A 459 9.24 -15.03 4.21
CA ASP A 459 8.35 -14.58 3.12
C ASP A 459 8.45 -15.52 1.91
N GLU A 460 9.67 -15.92 1.50
CA GLU A 460 9.85 -16.90 0.42
C GLU A 460 9.24 -18.27 0.78
N LEU A 461 9.45 -18.76 2.00
CA LEU A 461 8.85 -20.01 2.46
C LEU A 461 7.31 -19.94 2.57
N ALA A 462 6.74 -18.74 2.75
CA ALA A 462 5.30 -18.54 2.79
C ALA A 462 4.66 -18.58 1.40
N SER A 463 5.46 -18.48 0.32
CA SER A 463 4.97 -18.52 -1.06
C SER A 463 4.71 -19.94 -1.60
N ILE A 464 5.17 -20.98 -0.90
CA ILE A 464 5.05 -22.38 -1.29
C ILE A 464 4.14 -23.17 -0.34
N PRO A 465 3.65 -24.36 -0.75
CA PRO A 465 2.84 -25.21 0.13
C PRO A 465 3.55 -25.55 1.43
N ARG A 466 2.78 -25.58 2.52
CA ARG A 466 3.29 -25.81 3.89
C ARG A 466 4.14 -27.08 4.03
N GLN A 467 3.79 -28.13 3.30
CA GLN A 467 4.52 -29.39 3.36
C GLN A 467 5.96 -29.24 2.85
N GLU A 468 6.14 -28.53 1.73
CA GLU A 468 7.44 -28.26 1.12
C GLU A 468 8.27 -27.30 1.98
N SER A 469 7.66 -26.22 2.48
CA SER A 469 8.38 -25.28 3.36
C SER A 469 8.91 -25.96 4.63
N HIS A 470 8.13 -26.85 5.24
CA HIS A 470 8.59 -27.66 6.36
C HIS A 470 9.71 -28.64 5.97
N GLY A 471 9.67 -29.17 4.74
CA GLY A 471 10.74 -30.01 4.18
C GLY A 471 12.06 -29.27 4.11
N ILE A 472 12.06 -28.09 3.48
CA ILE A 472 13.22 -27.22 3.31
C ILE A 472 13.82 -26.84 4.67
N ILE A 473 13.00 -26.46 5.66
CA ILE A 473 13.48 -26.10 7.01
C ILE A 473 14.13 -27.31 7.71
N ARG A 474 13.56 -28.51 7.58
CA ARG A 474 14.15 -29.74 8.15
C ARG A 474 15.46 -30.11 7.46
N GLU A 475 15.60 -29.84 6.17
CA GLU A 475 16.83 -30.08 5.43
C GLU A 475 17.94 -29.11 5.83
N LEU A 476 17.63 -27.81 5.96
CA LEU A 476 18.52 -26.81 6.55
C LEU A 476 18.97 -27.18 7.97
N ALA A 477 18.04 -27.74 8.77
CA ALA A 477 18.37 -28.21 10.11
C ALA A 477 19.32 -29.42 10.09
N ARG A 478 19.21 -30.33 9.11
CA ARG A 478 20.08 -31.51 9.00
C ARG A 478 21.47 -31.18 8.43
N ASN A 479 21.56 -30.21 7.53
CA ASN A 479 22.78 -29.91 6.77
C ASN A 479 23.46 -28.62 7.26
N PRO A 480 24.51 -28.70 8.10
CA PRO A 480 25.17 -27.51 8.65
C PRO A 480 25.87 -26.66 7.59
N ALA A 481 26.29 -27.23 6.47
CA ALA A 481 26.90 -26.49 5.36
C ALA A 481 25.92 -25.48 4.73
N LEU A 482 24.62 -25.82 4.66
CA LEU A 482 23.57 -24.94 4.11
C LEU A 482 23.19 -23.80 5.07
N ARG A 483 23.59 -23.87 6.35
CA ARG A 483 23.36 -22.80 7.32
C ARG A 483 24.29 -21.60 7.13
N GLY A 484 25.34 -21.74 6.31
CA GLY A 484 26.24 -20.63 5.97
C GLY A 484 25.53 -19.55 5.16
N ASP A 485 24.63 -19.94 4.26
CA ASP A 485 23.76 -19.04 3.49
C ASP A 485 22.36 -19.66 3.31
N PRO A 486 21.51 -19.60 4.36
CA PRO A 486 20.19 -20.23 4.31
C PRO A 486 19.26 -19.57 3.29
N MET A 487 19.50 -18.31 2.93
CA MET A 487 18.67 -17.57 1.99
C MET A 487 18.79 -18.13 0.57
N GLN A 488 20.02 -18.30 0.07
CA GLN A 488 20.24 -18.82 -1.28
C GLN A 488 19.63 -20.21 -1.46
N TYR A 489 19.80 -21.07 -0.46
CA TYR A 489 19.22 -22.41 -0.49
C TYR A 489 17.68 -22.39 -0.49
N ILE A 490 17.07 -21.57 0.38
CA ILE A 490 15.60 -21.41 0.41
C ILE A 490 15.09 -20.90 -0.93
N GLN A 491 15.71 -19.88 -1.53
CA GLN A 491 15.31 -19.34 -2.82
C GLN A 491 15.41 -20.40 -3.93
N GLN A 492 16.49 -21.19 -3.96
CA GLN A 492 16.68 -22.25 -4.94
C GLN A 492 15.60 -23.35 -4.83
N GLU A 493 15.31 -23.82 -3.61
CA GLU A 493 14.29 -24.85 -3.40
C GLU A 493 12.86 -24.32 -3.60
N VAL A 494 12.59 -23.08 -3.21
CA VAL A 494 11.32 -22.39 -3.50
C VAL A 494 11.10 -22.25 -5.01
N SER A 495 12.14 -21.90 -5.77
CA SER A 495 12.07 -21.84 -7.24
C SER A 495 11.70 -23.20 -7.83
N LYS A 496 12.37 -24.28 -7.40
CA LYS A 496 12.03 -25.65 -7.85
C LYS A 496 10.60 -26.05 -7.51
N CYS A 497 10.10 -25.67 -6.33
CA CYS A 497 8.72 -25.93 -5.94
C CYS A 497 7.73 -25.18 -6.84
N ARG A 498 8.05 -23.95 -7.27
CA ARG A 498 7.21 -23.18 -8.21
C ARG A 498 7.20 -23.82 -9.59
N ASP A 499 8.36 -24.19 -10.12
CA ASP A 499 8.46 -24.86 -11.42
C ASP A 499 7.62 -26.16 -11.46
N GLN A 500 7.66 -26.96 -10.39
CA GLN A 500 6.86 -28.18 -10.27
C GLN A 500 5.34 -27.91 -10.19
N MET A 501 4.94 -26.78 -9.60
CA MET A 501 3.52 -26.41 -9.54
C MET A 501 3.01 -25.98 -10.91
N ASP A 502 3.83 -25.25 -11.68
CA ASP A 502 3.48 -24.78 -13.03
C ASP A 502 3.36 -25.96 -14.01
N ASP A 503 4.31 -26.91 -13.98
CA ASP A 503 4.28 -28.13 -14.81
C ASP A 503 3.06 -29.04 -14.50
N GLY A 504 2.60 -29.04 -13.25
CA GLY A 504 1.48 -29.86 -12.80
C GLY A 504 0.11 -29.37 -13.29
N THR A 505 0.00 -28.09 -13.65
CA THR A 505 -1.24 -27.47 -14.13
C THR A 505 -1.59 -27.93 -15.54
N ASP A 506 -0.60 -28.06 -16.43
CA ASP A 506 -0.81 -28.46 -17.82
C ASP A 506 -1.11 -29.96 -17.96
N ALA A 507 -0.48 -30.81 -17.14
CA ALA A 507 -0.71 -32.25 -17.15
C ALA A 507 -2.13 -32.65 -16.67
N ARG A 508 -2.85 -31.78 -15.97
CA ARG A 508 -4.25 -32.01 -15.56
C ARG A 508 -5.27 -31.49 -16.57
N ALA A 509 -4.92 -30.51 -17.39
CA ALA A 509 -5.81 -29.98 -18.42
C ALA A 509 -6.04 -31.01 -19.56
N GLY A 510 -5.01 -31.77 -19.95
CA GLY A 510 -5.08 -32.75 -21.04
C GLY A 510 -5.71 -34.12 -20.69
N LYS A 511 -6.38 -34.27 -19.55
CA LYS A 511 -7.07 -35.53 -19.17
C LYS A 511 -8.60 -35.39 -19.10
N HIS A 512 -9.13 -34.24 -19.51
CA HIS A 512 -10.57 -33.99 -19.57
C HIS A 512 -11.13 -33.77 -20.99
N GLU A 513 -10.30 -33.95 -22.01
CA GLU A 513 -10.73 -34.30 -23.39
C GLU A 513 -10.69 -35.82 -23.57
#